data_AF-A0A093GUS3-F1
#
_entry.id   AF-A0A093GUS3-F1
#
_cell.length_a   1.000
_cell.length_b   1.000
_cell.length_c   1.000
_cell.angle_alpha   90.00
_cell.angle_beta   90.00
_cell.angle_gamma   90.00
#
_symmetry.space_group_name_H-M   'P 1'
#
loop_
_entity.id
_entity.type
_entity.pdbx_description
1 polymer ?
#
loop_
_entity_poly.entity_id
_entity_poly.type
_entity_poly.pdbx_seq_one_letter_code
_entity_poly.pdbx_strand_id
1 'polypeptide(L)'
;GAGDDTRAWGPPFVGTESIYFLSVNRNKKSIAINMKDSRGAKLIRELAAVSDVFVENYVPGKLSELGLGYEDIKKVAPHIVYCSITGYGQTGPKVQRGGYDSIAAAVSGLLHITGHEVFPAATEAHFSLWFVGTIVFSRACCDSTRGDVFKLKEGRFRLHRRRFFGLGVVACLTYIAANYLNCKIEAKRWGTAHGSIVPYQV
;
A
#
# COMPACT_ATOMS: atom_id res chain seq x y z
N GLY A 1 22.39 3.84 -11.65
CA GLY A 1 21.45 2.79 -11.23
C GLY A 1 20.19 2.87 -12.09
N ALA A 2 19.45 1.78 -12.26
CA ALA A 2 18.26 1.74 -13.13
C ALA A 2 17.04 2.52 -12.55
N GLY A 3 17.04 2.82 -11.25
CA GLY A 3 15.96 3.55 -10.60
C GLY A 3 14.86 2.62 -10.08
N ASP A 4 13.62 3.12 -10.10
CA ASP A 4 12.42 2.36 -9.74
C ASP A 4 12.11 1.30 -10.81
N ASP A 5 11.78 0.07 -10.39
CA ASP A 5 11.51 -1.06 -11.29
C ASP A 5 10.39 -0.75 -12.30
N THR A 6 9.42 0.08 -11.91
CA THR A 6 8.28 0.46 -12.78
C THR A 6 8.71 1.21 -14.03
N ARG A 7 9.92 1.77 -14.08
CA ARG A 7 10.49 2.38 -15.30
C ARG A 7 10.69 1.37 -16.42
N ALA A 8 10.96 0.11 -16.08
CA ALA A 8 11.14 -0.99 -17.03
C ALA A 8 9.85 -1.78 -17.31
N TRP A 9 8.77 -1.51 -16.58
CA TRP A 9 7.51 -2.25 -16.72
C TRP A 9 6.73 -1.79 -17.94
N GLY A 10 7.03 -2.36 -19.10
CA GLY A 10 6.25 -2.17 -20.32
C GLY A 10 6.23 -3.44 -21.16
N PRO A 11 5.58 -3.39 -22.34
CA PRO A 11 4.94 -2.23 -22.97
C PRO A 11 3.63 -1.76 -22.28
N PRO A 12 3.13 -0.52 -22.56
CA PRO A 12 3.65 0.47 -23.51
C PRO A 12 4.64 1.49 -22.91
N PHE A 13 5.47 2.07 -23.79
CA PHE A 13 6.46 3.11 -23.46
C PHE A 13 6.18 4.41 -24.22
N VAL A 14 6.51 5.55 -23.61
CA VAL A 14 6.60 6.86 -24.27
C VAL A 14 8.07 7.27 -24.27
N GLY A 15 8.69 7.25 -25.45
CA GLY A 15 10.14 7.35 -25.55
C GLY A 15 10.80 6.20 -24.80
N THR A 16 11.66 6.52 -23.82
CA THR A 16 12.35 5.53 -22.98
C THR A 16 11.65 5.23 -21.66
N GLU A 17 10.52 5.87 -21.36
CA GLU A 17 9.84 5.76 -20.06
C GLU A 17 8.57 4.91 -20.18
N SER A 18 8.37 4.00 -19.23
CA SER A 18 7.13 3.21 -19.15
C SER A 18 5.93 4.11 -18.81
N ILE A 19 4.78 3.85 -19.45
CA ILE A 19 3.50 4.47 -19.08
C ILE A 19 3.16 4.18 -17.61
N TYR A 20 3.52 3.00 -17.09
CA TYR A 20 3.32 2.64 -15.69
C TYR A 20 4.03 3.65 -14.77
N PHE A 21 5.34 3.85 -14.98
CA PHE A 21 6.11 4.81 -14.19
C PHE A 21 5.53 6.22 -14.28
N LEU A 22 5.18 6.69 -15.48
CA LEU A 22 4.64 8.02 -15.72
C LEU A 22 3.29 8.24 -15.00
N SER A 23 2.44 7.21 -14.96
CA SER A 23 1.10 7.28 -14.35
C SER A 23 1.13 7.52 -12.83
N VAL A 24 2.11 6.95 -12.11
CA VAL A 24 2.16 6.99 -10.64
C VAL A 24 3.25 7.92 -10.07
N ASN A 25 4.08 8.53 -10.94
CA ASN A 25 5.18 9.41 -10.53
C ASN A 25 5.10 10.85 -11.08
N ARG A 26 3.98 11.28 -11.67
CA ARG A 26 3.84 12.68 -12.13
C ARG A 26 4.09 13.68 -10.98
N ASN A 27 4.69 14.81 -11.31
CA ASN A 27 5.03 15.91 -10.40
C ASN A 27 6.05 15.59 -9.28
N LYS A 28 6.62 14.38 -9.25
CA LYS A 28 7.71 14.05 -8.32
C LYS A 28 9.05 14.53 -8.89
N LYS A 29 9.91 15.10 -8.04
CA LYS A 29 11.32 15.35 -8.36
C LYS A 29 12.12 14.10 -8.02
N SER A 30 13.08 13.72 -8.88
CA SER A 30 13.85 12.48 -8.73
C SER A 30 15.32 12.78 -8.42
N ILE A 31 15.89 12.04 -7.48
CA ILE A 31 17.32 12.00 -7.18
C ILE A 31 17.74 10.53 -6.98
N ALA A 32 18.88 10.14 -7.52
CA ALA A 32 19.41 8.79 -7.36
C ALA A 32 20.41 8.75 -6.21
N ILE A 33 20.12 7.96 -5.16
CA ILE A 33 20.96 7.83 -3.97
C ILE A 33 21.24 6.35 -3.72
N ASN A 34 22.51 5.98 -3.58
CA ASN A 34 22.89 4.64 -3.15
C ASN A 34 22.82 4.54 -1.62
N MET A 35 21.77 3.91 -1.09
CA MET A 35 21.55 3.79 0.35
C MET A 35 22.52 2.83 1.05
N LYS A 36 23.25 1.99 0.30
CA LYS A 36 24.28 1.10 0.86
C LYS A 36 25.58 1.85 1.19
N ASP A 37 25.80 3.01 0.59
CA ASP A 37 26.90 3.91 0.94
C ASP A 37 26.46 4.75 2.16
N SER A 38 27.33 4.85 3.16
CA SER A 38 27.08 5.63 4.38
C SER A 38 26.77 7.11 4.07
N ARG A 39 27.35 7.65 2.98
CA ARG A 39 27.05 9.00 2.48
C ARG A 39 25.63 9.11 1.94
N GLY A 40 25.13 8.06 1.30
CA GLY A 40 23.75 8.02 0.80
C GLY A 40 22.73 7.97 1.93
N ALA A 41 22.96 7.12 2.94
CA ALA A 41 22.13 7.09 4.14
C ALA A 41 22.17 8.42 4.92
N LYS A 42 23.32 9.11 4.94
CA LYS A 42 23.43 10.46 5.51
C LYS A 42 22.57 11.47 4.74
N LEU A 43 22.67 11.50 3.41
CA LEU A 43 21.89 12.42 2.57
C LEU A 43 20.37 12.21 2.75
N ILE A 44 19.91 10.97 2.86
CA ILE A 44 18.49 10.68 3.10
C ILE A 44 18.03 11.21 4.47
N ARG A 45 18.88 11.11 5.51
CA ARG A 45 18.59 11.67 6.83
C ARG A 45 18.53 13.20 6.81
N GLU A 46 19.40 13.86 6.04
CA GLU A 46 19.37 15.31 5.84
C GLU A 46 18.10 15.75 5.11
N LEU A 47 17.70 15.02 4.07
CA LEU A 47 16.42 15.27 3.37
C LEU A 47 15.23 15.05 4.31
N ALA A 48 15.25 14.01 5.14
CA ALA A 48 14.20 13.75 6.12
C ALA A 48 14.09 14.88 7.15
N ALA A 49 15.20 15.50 7.58
CA ALA A 49 15.20 16.59 8.55
C ALA A 49 14.48 17.87 8.08
N VAL A 50 14.33 18.06 6.76
CA VAL A 50 13.62 19.20 6.16
C VAL A 50 12.29 18.79 5.52
N SER A 51 11.85 17.55 5.73
CA SER A 51 10.64 16.99 5.12
C SER A 51 9.57 16.72 6.17
N ASP A 52 8.31 17.00 5.84
CA ASP A 52 7.19 16.72 6.74
C ASP A 52 6.82 15.23 6.78
N VAL A 53 7.05 14.51 5.66
CA VAL A 53 6.59 13.14 5.46
C VAL A 53 7.69 12.28 4.84
N PHE A 54 7.93 11.11 5.42
CA PHE A 54 8.81 10.07 4.88
C PHE A 54 7.98 8.84 4.53
N VAL A 55 7.98 8.43 3.26
CA VAL A 55 7.21 7.27 2.78
C VAL A 55 8.16 6.21 2.26
N GLU A 56 7.95 4.97 2.68
CA GLU A 56 8.72 3.81 2.23
C GLU A 56 7.87 2.54 2.19
N ASN A 57 8.28 1.59 1.35
CA ASN A 57 7.58 0.32 1.16
C ASN A 57 8.50 -0.90 1.18
N TYR A 58 9.60 -0.84 1.94
CA TYR A 58 10.53 -1.97 2.06
C TYR A 58 9.99 -3.05 3.01
N VAL A 59 10.58 -4.24 2.92
CA VAL A 59 10.33 -5.31 3.90
C VAL A 59 10.67 -4.80 5.31
N PRO A 60 9.82 -5.06 6.32
CA PRO A 60 10.06 -4.64 7.70
C PRO A 60 11.48 -4.93 8.21
N GLY A 61 12.13 -3.89 8.71
CA GLY A 61 13.50 -3.95 9.24
C GLY A 61 14.59 -3.61 8.23
N LYS A 62 14.31 -3.66 6.92
CA LYS A 62 15.36 -3.49 5.91
C LYS A 62 16.01 -2.11 5.94
N LEU A 63 15.21 -1.05 6.12
CA LEU A 63 15.74 0.31 6.27
C LEU A 63 16.39 0.54 7.63
N SER A 64 15.98 -0.18 8.68
CA SER A 64 16.65 -0.10 9.99
C SER A 64 18.09 -0.60 9.92
N GLU A 65 18.38 -1.64 9.12
CA GLU A 65 19.75 -2.11 8.85
C GLU A 65 20.64 -1.02 8.21
N LEU A 66 20.02 -0.05 7.52
CA LEU A 66 20.69 1.05 6.85
C LEU A 66 20.69 2.35 7.67
N GLY A 67 20.17 2.32 8.91
CA GLY A 67 20.02 3.52 9.74
C GLY A 67 18.97 4.51 9.21
N LEU A 68 18.02 4.01 8.43
CA LEU A 68 16.90 4.75 7.82
C LEU A 68 15.54 4.28 8.36
N GLY A 69 15.54 3.45 9.40
CA GLY A 69 14.32 3.04 10.07
C GLY A 69 13.69 4.19 10.86
N TYR A 70 12.44 4.00 11.28
CA TYR A 70 11.69 5.03 12.00
C TYR A 70 12.43 5.63 13.20
N GLU A 71 13.03 4.80 14.06
CA GLU A 71 13.74 5.30 15.25
C GLU A 71 15.00 6.09 14.89
N ASP A 72 15.63 5.83 13.75
CA ASP A 72 16.80 6.56 13.28
C ASP A 72 16.42 7.89 12.63
N ILE A 73 15.39 7.87 11.79
CA ILE A 73 14.83 9.07 11.17
C ILE A 73 14.25 10.01 12.24
N LYS A 74 13.56 9.48 13.25
CA LYS A 74 13.00 10.28 14.33
C LYS A 74 14.04 11.06 15.13
N LYS A 75 15.27 10.54 15.27
CA LYS A 75 16.37 11.25 15.96
C LYS A 75 16.74 12.56 15.25
N VAL A 76 16.68 12.57 13.91
CA VAL A 76 17.05 13.74 13.09
C VAL A 76 15.84 14.60 12.71
N ALA A 77 14.65 14.00 12.64
CA ALA A 77 13.41 14.65 12.27
C ALA A 77 12.26 14.27 13.23
N PRO A 78 12.20 14.83 14.46
CA PRO A 78 11.18 14.46 15.45
C PRO A 78 9.74 14.82 15.03
N HIS A 79 9.59 15.75 14.09
CA HIS A 79 8.31 16.23 13.55
C HIS A 79 7.75 15.36 12.41
N ILE A 80 8.56 14.43 11.89
CA ILE A 80 8.25 13.73 10.65
C ILE A 80 7.12 12.73 10.79
N VAL A 81 6.31 12.63 9.75
CA VAL A 81 5.30 11.59 9.59
C VAL A 81 5.95 10.45 8.81
N TYR A 82 6.28 9.36 9.50
CA TYR A 82 6.86 8.17 8.87
C TYR A 82 5.76 7.18 8.45
N CYS A 83 5.61 6.98 7.15
CA CYS A 83 4.64 6.08 6.53
C CYS A 83 5.37 4.85 5.96
N SER A 84 5.11 3.69 6.56
CA SER A 84 5.63 2.40 6.08
C SER A 84 4.50 1.59 5.45
N ILE A 85 4.68 1.19 4.20
CA ILE A 85 3.71 0.42 3.42
C ILE A 85 4.29 -0.95 3.15
N THR A 86 3.89 -1.94 3.93
CA THR A 86 4.40 -3.30 3.77
C THR A 86 3.28 -4.24 3.36
N GLY A 87 3.67 -5.37 2.76
CA GLY A 87 2.81 -6.51 2.51
C GLY A 87 2.10 -6.91 3.80
N TYR A 88 2.69 -7.76 4.64
CA TYR A 88 2.00 -8.33 5.82
C TYR A 88 1.91 -7.42 7.06
N GLY A 89 2.22 -6.12 6.93
CA GLY A 89 2.37 -5.22 8.07
C GLY A 89 3.70 -5.38 8.80
N GLN A 90 3.79 -4.80 9.98
CA GLN A 90 5.05 -4.69 10.76
C GLN A 90 5.17 -5.73 11.89
N THR A 91 4.19 -6.63 12.03
CA THR A 91 4.10 -7.59 13.14
C THR A 91 3.35 -8.83 12.70
N GLY A 92 3.57 -9.95 13.38
CA GLY A 92 2.85 -11.21 13.14
C GLY A 92 3.68 -12.20 12.31
N PRO A 93 3.17 -13.42 12.10
CA PRO A 93 3.96 -14.55 11.61
C PRO A 93 4.44 -14.39 10.17
N LYS A 94 3.80 -13.53 9.37
CA LYS A 94 4.13 -13.33 7.94
C LYS A 94 4.90 -12.02 7.67
N VAL A 95 5.39 -11.34 8.71
CA VAL A 95 6.01 -10.00 8.62
C VAL A 95 7.18 -9.90 7.62
N GLN A 96 7.95 -10.96 7.44
CA GLN A 96 9.10 -10.99 6.51
C GLN A 96 8.72 -11.42 5.08
N ARG A 97 7.45 -11.71 4.80
CA ARG A 97 7.02 -12.17 3.49
C ARG A 97 6.73 -10.99 2.56
N GLY A 98 7.19 -11.09 1.32
CA GLY A 98 6.79 -10.15 0.27
C GLY A 98 5.28 -10.21 0.01
N GLY A 99 4.65 -9.05 -0.11
CA GLY A 99 3.24 -8.93 -0.45
C GLY A 99 3.10 -8.21 -1.79
N TYR A 100 2.68 -8.94 -2.81
CA TYR A 100 2.30 -8.39 -4.11
C TYR A 100 0.77 -8.39 -4.23
N ASP A 101 0.25 -7.61 -5.18
CA ASP A 101 -1.18 -7.45 -5.44
C ASP A 101 -1.92 -8.80 -5.53
N SER A 102 -1.41 -9.71 -6.38
CA SER A 102 -1.91 -11.08 -6.54
C SER A 102 -2.04 -11.88 -5.25
N ILE A 103 -1.09 -11.71 -4.35
CA ILE A 103 -1.13 -12.37 -3.05
C ILE A 103 -2.17 -11.69 -2.15
N ALA A 104 -2.31 -10.37 -2.22
CA ALA A 104 -3.30 -9.62 -1.46
C ALA A 104 -4.74 -9.95 -1.91
N ALA A 105 -5.02 -10.02 -3.22
CA ALA A 105 -6.35 -10.43 -3.69
C ALA A 105 -6.67 -11.89 -3.39
N ALA A 106 -5.69 -12.78 -3.49
CA ALA A 106 -5.88 -14.19 -3.15
C ALA A 106 -6.20 -14.36 -1.66
N VAL A 107 -5.37 -13.78 -0.78
CA VAL A 107 -5.51 -13.95 0.67
C VAL A 107 -6.72 -13.21 1.24
N SER A 108 -7.15 -12.12 0.60
CA SER A 108 -8.37 -11.41 1.01
C SER A 108 -9.66 -12.12 0.61
N GLY A 109 -9.59 -13.17 -0.22
CA GLY A 109 -10.77 -13.85 -0.76
C GLY A 109 -11.41 -13.13 -1.95
N LEU A 110 -10.81 -12.03 -2.43
CA LEU A 110 -11.30 -11.31 -3.60
C LEU A 110 -11.34 -12.21 -4.84
N LEU A 111 -10.30 -13.04 -5.03
CA LEU A 111 -10.27 -14.02 -6.12
C LEU A 111 -11.38 -15.07 -6.01
N HIS A 112 -11.76 -15.45 -4.78
CA HIS A 112 -12.78 -16.46 -4.56
C HIS A 112 -14.17 -15.99 -5.01
N ILE A 113 -14.48 -14.71 -4.79
CA ILE A 113 -15.79 -14.10 -5.04
C ILE A 113 -15.92 -13.47 -6.43
N THR A 114 -14.79 -13.30 -7.14
CA THR A 114 -14.77 -12.61 -8.45
C THR A 114 -14.82 -13.62 -9.59
N GLY A 115 -15.69 -13.34 -10.57
CA GLY A 115 -15.86 -14.14 -11.77
C GLY A 115 -17.26 -14.73 -11.89
N HIS A 116 -17.43 -15.53 -12.93
CA HIS A 116 -18.67 -16.24 -13.21
C HIS A 116 -18.69 -17.59 -12.48
N GLU A 117 -19.88 -18.09 -12.11
CA GLU A 117 -20.04 -19.31 -11.31
C GLU A 117 -19.34 -20.53 -11.92
N VAL A 118 -19.58 -20.73 -13.22
CA VAL A 118 -19.15 -21.91 -14.00
C VAL A 118 -17.66 -21.89 -14.35
N PHE A 119 -17.01 -20.72 -14.33
CA PHE A 119 -15.61 -20.60 -14.70
C PHE A 119 -14.70 -20.67 -13.45
N PRO A 120 -13.43 -21.07 -13.62
CA PRO A 120 -12.44 -20.96 -12.55
C PRO A 120 -12.43 -19.53 -11.99
N ALA A 121 -12.03 -19.39 -10.72
CA ALA A 121 -11.86 -18.08 -10.08
C ALA A 121 -11.17 -17.12 -11.04
N ALA A 122 -11.76 -15.95 -11.27
CA ALA A 122 -11.18 -14.98 -12.19
C ALA A 122 -9.75 -14.67 -11.75
N THR A 123 -8.82 -14.59 -12.70
CA THR A 123 -7.60 -13.80 -12.49
C THR A 123 -8.04 -12.40 -12.06
N GLU A 124 -7.33 -11.81 -11.10
CA GLU A 124 -7.64 -10.52 -10.48
C GLU A 124 -8.27 -9.47 -11.41
N ALA A 125 -8.96 -8.50 -10.83
CA ALA A 125 -9.25 -7.25 -11.53
C ALA A 125 -7.98 -6.78 -12.25
N HIS A 126 -8.08 -6.45 -13.55
CA HIS A 126 -6.93 -6.11 -14.40
C HIS A 126 -6.21 -4.82 -13.94
N PHE A 127 -6.74 -4.17 -12.90
CA PHE A 127 -6.08 -3.09 -12.17
C PHE A 127 -6.00 -3.47 -10.70
N SER A 128 -4.89 -3.11 -10.06
CA SER A 128 -4.67 -3.40 -8.65
C SER A 128 -5.54 -2.55 -7.73
N LEU A 129 -6.55 -3.20 -7.14
CA LEU A 129 -7.35 -2.66 -6.05
C LEU A 129 -6.51 -2.39 -4.80
N TRP A 130 -5.45 -3.19 -4.60
CA TRP A 130 -4.53 -3.00 -3.49
C TRP A 130 -3.72 -1.70 -3.62
N PHE A 131 -3.20 -1.39 -4.82
CA PHE A 131 -2.48 -0.15 -5.07
C PHE A 131 -3.37 1.07 -4.84
N VAL A 132 -4.61 1.06 -5.33
CA VAL A 132 -5.53 2.19 -5.13
C VAL A 132 -5.90 2.36 -3.66
N GLY A 133 -6.26 1.28 -2.96
CA GLY A 133 -6.56 1.35 -1.52
C GLY A 133 -5.38 1.88 -0.70
N THR A 134 -4.17 1.47 -1.07
CA THR A 134 -2.92 1.94 -0.45
C THR A 134 -2.69 3.43 -0.70
N ILE A 135 -2.81 3.89 -1.94
CA ILE A 135 -2.61 5.30 -2.28
C ILE A 135 -3.62 6.20 -1.57
N VAL A 136 -4.91 5.85 -1.61
CA VAL A 136 -5.98 6.65 -0.98
C VAL A 136 -5.75 6.78 0.52
N PHE A 137 -5.39 5.68 1.18
CA PHE A 137 -5.19 5.69 2.62
C PHE A 137 -3.90 6.39 3.03
N SER A 138 -2.80 6.17 2.31
CA SER A 138 -1.55 6.91 2.52
C SER A 138 -1.75 8.41 2.31
N ARG A 139 -2.55 8.81 1.31
CA ARG A 139 -2.90 10.21 1.07
C ARG A 139 -3.75 10.77 2.20
N ALA A 140 -4.77 10.04 2.66
CA ALA A 140 -5.58 10.40 3.81
C ALA A 140 -4.71 10.60 5.07
N CYS A 141 -3.72 9.73 5.31
CA CYS A 141 -2.77 9.91 6.41
C CYS A 141 -1.92 11.18 6.26
N CYS A 142 -1.46 11.49 5.05
CA CYS A 142 -0.69 12.72 4.78
C CYS A 142 -1.54 14.00 4.85
N ASP A 143 -2.84 13.92 4.58
CA ASP A 143 -3.76 15.06 4.71
C ASP A 143 -4.23 15.25 6.17
N SER A 144 -4.32 14.14 6.93
CA SER A 144 -4.58 14.17 8.38
C SER A 144 -3.53 14.95 9.17
N THR A 145 -2.32 15.10 8.62
CA THR A 145 -1.23 15.85 9.24
C THR A 145 -1.22 17.32 8.81
N ARG A 146 -1.94 17.69 7.75
CA ARG A 146 -2.16 19.08 7.33
C ARG A 146 -3.41 19.70 7.95
N GLY A 147 -4.43 18.90 8.24
CA GLY A 147 -5.59 19.35 9.00
C GLY A 147 -5.31 19.30 10.49
N ASP A 148 -5.65 20.36 11.22
CA ASP A 148 -5.72 20.42 12.69
C ASP A 148 -6.62 19.34 13.35
N VAL A 149 -7.23 18.46 12.55
CA VAL A 149 -8.29 17.51 12.90
C VAL A 149 -7.80 16.32 13.74
N PHE A 150 -6.49 16.03 13.76
CA PHE A 150 -5.89 15.03 14.65
C PHE A 150 -4.80 15.62 15.56
N LYS A 151 -5.03 16.83 16.09
CA LYS A 151 -4.39 17.27 17.35
C LYS A 151 -4.98 16.46 18.51
N LEU A 152 -4.61 15.19 18.63
CA LEU A 152 -4.74 14.48 19.90
C LEU A 152 -3.88 15.25 20.91
N LYS A 153 -4.51 15.74 21.98
CA LYS A 153 -3.84 16.33 23.15
C LYS A 153 -2.67 15.43 23.54
N GLU A 154 -1.52 16.05 23.80
CA GLU A 154 -0.17 15.48 23.93
C GLU A 154 0.63 15.46 22.62
N GLY A 155 1.52 16.45 22.45
CA GLY A 155 2.42 16.64 21.32
C GLY A 155 3.40 15.50 21.04
N ARG A 156 2.87 14.35 20.63
CA ARG A 156 3.59 13.17 20.17
C ARG A 156 2.89 12.67 18.92
N PHE A 157 3.29 13.16 17.75
CA PHE A 157 2.94 12.50 16.49
C PHE A 157 3.53 11.09 16.50
N ARG A 158 2.71 10.10 16.85
CA ARG A 158 3.01 8.67 16.70
C ARG A 158 2.07 8.11 15.66
N LEU A 159 2.40 8.28 14.38
CA LEU A 159 1.75 7.50 13.33
C LEU A 159 2.35 6.08 13.37
N HIS A 160 1.86 5.29 14.32
CA HIS A 160 2.35 3.95 14.60
C HIS A 160 1.88 2.98 13.51
N ARG A 161 2.84 2.42 12.74
CA ARG A 161 2.82 1.09 12.11
C ARG A 161 1.44 0.58 11.70
N ARG A 162 0.95 0.92 10.50
CA ARG A 162 -0.31 0.33 10.00
C ARG A 162 -0.04 -0.79 8.99
N ARG A 163 -0.66 -1.94 9.28
CA ARG A 163 -0.55 -3.21 8.58
C ARG A 163 -1.34 -3.14 7.26
N PHE A 164 -0.68 -3.26 6.10
CA PHE A 164 -1.31 -2.91 4.81
C PHE A 164 -1.76 -4.09 3.94
N PHE A 165 -1.49 -5.33 4.35
CA PHE A 165 -1.77 -6.50 3.49
C PHE A 165 -3.23 -6.74 3.18
N GLY A 166 -4.04 -6.58 4.23
CA GLY A 166 -5.38 -7.12 4.27
C GLY A 166 -6.42 -6.03 4.45
N LEU A 167 -6.11 -4.97 5.21
CA LEU A 167 -7.17 -4.04 5.61
C LEU A 167 -7.82 -3.33 4.42
N GLY A 168 -7.06 -2.94 3.39
CA GLY A 168 -7.62 -2.29 2.21
C GLY A 168 -8.57 -3.21 1.44
N VAL A 169 -8.08 -4.34 0.95
CA VAL A 169 -8.87 -5.26 0.11
C VAL A 169 -9.95 -5.98 0.92
N VAL A 170 -9.68 -6.35 2.18
CA VAL A 170 -10.69 -6.94 3.07
C VAL A 170 -11.75 -5.92 3.47
N ALA A 171 -11.39 -4.65 3.70
CA ALA A 171 -12.40 -3.62 3.96
C ALA A 171 -13.30 -3.39 2.75
N CYS A 172 -12.77 -3.51 1.53
CA CYS A 172 -13.56 -3.44 0.30
C CYS A 172 -14.61 -4.56 0.19
N LEU A 173 -14.49 -5.66 0.94
CA LEU A 173 -15.53 -6.71 0.95
C LEU A 173 -16.85 -6.21 1.57
N THR A 174 -16.82 -5.18 2.40
CA THR A 174 -18.01 -4.51 2.97
C THR A 174 -19.11 -5.49 3.42
N TYR A 175 -20.23 -5.55 2.70
CA TYR A 175 -21.38 -6.39 3.02
C TYR A 175 -21.13 -7.88 2.79
N ILE A 176 -20.20 -8.26 1.90
CA ILE A 176 -19.83 -9.65 1.65
C ILE A 176 -19.18 -10.25 2.91
N ALA A 177 -18.28 -9.50 3.54
CA ALA A 177 -17.72 -9.89 4.84
C ALA A 177 -18.79 -9.89 5.93
N ALA A 178 -19.70 -8.91 5.92
CA ALA A 178 -20.79 -8.84 6.89
C ALA A 178 -21.78 -10.02 6.77
N ASN A 179 -22.06 -10.51 5.57
CA ASN A 179 -22.91 -11.68 5.32
C ASN A 179 -22.35 -12.92 6.01
N TYR A 180 -21.05 -13.16 5.88
CA TYR A 180 -20.41 -14.28 6.57
C TYR A 180 -20.37 -14.07 8.09
N LEU A 181 -20.01 -12.86 8.56
CA LEU A 181 -19.89 -12.59 9.99
C LEU A 181 -21.22 -12.73 10.73
N ASN A 182 -22.30 -12.14 10.20
CA ASN A 182 -23.61 -12.09 10.83
C ASN A 182 -24.48 -13.32 10.52
N CYS A 183 -24.44 -13.82 9.29
CA CYS A 183 -25.37 -14.85 8.82
C CYS A 183 -24.68 -16.19 8.50
N LYS A 184 -23.35 -16.29 8.59
CA LYS A 184 -22.56 -17.47 8.18
C LYS A 184 -22.78 -17.88 6.72
N ILE A 185 -23.23 -16.95 5.88
CA ILE A 185 -23.41 -17.17 4.45
C ILE A 185 -22.07 -16.93 3.77
N GLU A 186 -21.50 -17.99 3.22
CA GLU A 186 -20.28 -17.91 2.42
C GLU A 186 -20.58 -17.25 1.06
N ALA A 187 -19.68 -16.37 0.66
CA ALA A 187 -19.77 -15.65 -0.59
C ALA A 187 -19.52 -16.60 -1.78
N LYS A 188 -20.18 -16.32 -2.89
CA LYS A 188 -20.03 -17.07 -4.14
C LYS A 188 -19.77 -16.10 -5.27
N ARG A 189 -19.27 -16.64 -6.38
CA ARG A 189 -19.21 -15.94 -7.66
C ARG A 189 -20.64 -15.79 -8.18
N TRP A 190 -21.02 -14.61 -8.62
CA TRP A 190 -22.37 -14.35 -9.17
C TRP A 190 -22.33 -13.79 -10.61
N GLY A 191 -21.14 -13.65 -11.21
CA GLY A 191 -20.99 -12.92 -12.47
C GLY A 191 -21.43 -11.46 -12.31
N THR A 192 -22.39 -11.02 -13.14
CA THR A 192 -22.99 -9.67 -13.08
C THR A 192 -24.22 -9.60 -12.17
N ALA A 193 -24.71 -10.73 -11.64
CA ALA A 193 -25.92 -10.77 -10.83
C ALA A 193 -25.71 -10.29 -9.39
N HIS A 194 -26.73 -9.67 -8.80
CA HIS A 194 -26.71 -9.27 -7.40
C HIS A 194 -27.20 -10.40 -6.47
N GLY A 195 -26.36 -10.82 -5.52
CA GLY A 195 -26.66 -11.97 -4.64
C GLY A 195 -27.88 -11.81 -3.71
N SER A 196 -28.39 -10.60 -3.50
CA SER A 196 -29.54 -10.34 -2.62
C SER A 196 -30.77 -9.72 -3.32
N ILE A 197 -30.68 -9.39 -4.62
CA ILE A 197 -31.74 -8.65 -5.34
C ILE A 197 -31.93 -9.32 -6.69
N VAL A 198 -33.15 -9.78 -6.97
CA VAL A 198 -33.49 -10.44 -8.23
C VAL A 198 -34.81 -9.86 -8.77
N PRO A 199 -34.89 -9.44 -10.04
CA PRO A 199 -33.84 -9.48 -11.06
C PRO A 199 -32.91 -8.25 -11.01
N TYR A 200 -31.59 -8.46 -10.91
CA TYR A 200 -30.59 -7.41 -11.07
C TYR A 200 -29.31 -8.01 -11.66
N GLN A 201 -29.17 -7.93 -12.98
CA GLN A 201 -28.03 -8.48 -13.74
C GLN A 201 -27.94 -7.81 -15.12
N VAL A 202 -26.76 -7.92 -15.75
CA VAL A 202 -26.49 -7.55 -17.16
C VAL A 202 -26.28 -8.81 -17.97
#